data_AF-A0A821DX62-F1
#
_entry.id   AF-A0A821DX62-F1
#
_cell.length_a   1.000
_cell.length_b   1.000
_cell.length_c   1.000
_cell.angle_alpha   90.00
_cell.angle_beta   90.00
_cell.angle_gamma   90.00
#
_symmetry.space_group_name_H-M   'P 1'
#
loop_
_entity.id
_entity.type
_entity.pdbx_description
1 polymer ?
#
loop_
_entity_poly.entity_id
_entity_poly.type
_entity_poly.pdbx_seq_one_letter_code
_entity_poly.pdbx_strand_id
1 'polypeptide(L)'
;MLGAIYEGSFKSYFAGKTPPKDTVQGSTPFTVVPFNESQKESRMIAIGDGDFANEENRPPGDNITFFVNMVDFLVDDVGLAEIRSKVSSEGPFEGVSDSTIFNAKWFNLIFPPAVILIFGLYKLSQRKRRKKALQSK
;
A
#
# COMPACT_ATOMS: atom_id res chain seq x y z
N MET A 1 -12.23 -6.76 -3.75
CA MET A 1 -11.52 -6.67 -5.04
C MET A 1 -10.79 -7.97 -5.29
N LEU A 2 -10.99 -8.60 -6.44
CA LEU A 2 -10.21 -9.78 -6.89
C LEU A 2 -9.35 -9.35 -8.07
N GLY A 3 -8.12 -9.84 -8.10
CA GLY A 3 -7.17 -9.58 -9.17
C GLY A 3 -6.35 -10.81 -9.50
N ALA A 4 -5.86 -10.87 -10.74
CA ALA A 4 -4.97 -11.92 -11.21
C ALA A 4 -3.81 -11.29 -12.01
N ILE A 5 -2.64 -11.90 -11.89
CA ILE A 5 -1.44 -11.54 -12.65
C ILE A 5 -1.12 -12.68 -13.59
N TYR A 6 -0.77 -12.34 -14.83
CA TYR A 6 -0.33 -13.29 -15.83
C TYR A 6 0.95 -12.79 -16.51
N GLU A 7 1.93 -13.67 -16.67
CA GLU A 7 3.22 -13.37 -17.26
C GLU A 7 3.55 -14.40 -18.34
N GLY A 8 4.09 -13.94 -19.46
CA GLY A 8 4.57 -14.81 -20.53
C GLY A 8 4.40 -14.22 -21.92
N SER A 9 4.41 -15.09 -22.94
CA SER A 9 4.15 -14.70 -24.32
C SER A 9 2.65 -14.79 -24.64
N PHE A 10 2.11 -13.71 -25.17
CA PHE A 10 0.71 -13.66 -25.59
C PHE A 10 0.59 -13.97 -27.08
N LYS A 11 -0.28 -14.92 -27.44
CA LYS A 11 -0.64 -15.17 -28.83
C LYS A 11 -1.53 -14.03 -29.35
N SER A 12 -1.13 -13.45 -30.47
CA SER A 12 -1.90 -12.39 -31.11
C SER A 12 -3.22 -12.91 -31.66
N TYR A 13 -4.31 -12.15 -31.46
CA TYR A 13 -5.59 -12.43 -32.11
C TYR A 13 -5.51 -12.37 -33.64
N PHE A 14 -4.52 -11.65 -34.17
CA PHE A 14 -4.26 -11.51 -35.59
C PHE A 14 -3.29 -12.56 -36.13
N ALA A 15 -2.82 -13.49 -35.30
CA ALA A 15 -1.95 -14.56 -35.73
C ALA A 15 -2.61 -15.39 -36.85
N GLY A 16 -1.94 -15.47 -38.00
CA GLY A 16 -2.44 -16.18 -39.18
C GLY A 16 -3.62 -15.50 -39.91
N LYS A 17 -4.05 -14.31 -39.50
CA LYS A 17 -5.05 -13.53 -40.24
C LYS A 17 -4.37 -12.69 -41.30
N THR A 18 -4.90 -12.73 -42.53
CA THR A 18 -4.38 -11.89 -43.62
C THR A 18 -4.77 -10.44 -43.39
N PRO A 19 -3.85 -9.48 -43.56
CA PRO A 19 -4.17 -8.06 -43.50
C PRO A 19 -5.32 -7.70 -44.46
N PRO A 20 -6.21 -6.77 -44.07
CA PRO A 20 -7.25 -6.30 -44.97
C PRO A 20 -6.61 -5.72 -46.23
N LYS A 21 -7.08 -6.18 -47.39
CA LYS A 21 -6.68 -5.63 -48.70
C LYS A 21 -7.55 -4.41 -48.97
N ASP A 22 -6.91 -3.29 -49.28
CA ASP A 22 -7.63 -2.10 -49.72
C ASP A 22 -8.39 -2.41 -51.03
N THR A 23 -9.64 -1.95 -51.10
CA THR A 23 -10.58 -2.23 -52.19
C THR A 23 -10.47 -1.18 -53.31
N VAL A 24 -9.69 -0.11 -53.09
CA VAL A 24 -9.49 0.95 -54.08
C VAL A 24 -8.55 0.46 -55.20
N GLN A 25 -9.00 0.53 -56.46
CA GLN A 25 -8.14 0.27 -57.62
C GLN A 25 -6.92 1.20 -57.61
N GLY A 26 -5.72 0.63 -57.49
CA GLY A 26 -4.45 1.38 -57.51
C GLY A 26 -3.78 1.57 -56.14
N SER A 27 -4.40 1.13 -55.04
CA SER A 27 -3.73 1.10 -53.73
C SER A 27 -2.59 0.09 -53.74
N THR A 28 -1.37 0.52 -53.38
CA THR A 28 -0.27 -0.42 -53.14
C THR A 28 -0.60 -1.28 -51.92
N PRO A 29 -0.46 -2.61 -51.99
CA PRO A 29 -0.72 -3.46 -50.85
C PRO A 29 0.21 -3.07 -49.69
N PHE A 30 -0.38 -2.66 -48.56
CA PHE A 30 0.38 -2.42 -47.35
C PHE A 30 0.99 -3.74 -46.87
N THR A 31 2.32 -3.82 -46.87
CA THR A 31 3.04 -5.00 -46.37
C THR A 31 3.09 -4.90 -44.85
N VAL A 32 2.08 -5.46 -44.18
CA VAL A 32 2.11 -5.65 -42.73
C VAL A 32 2.98 -6.86 -42.42
N VAL A 33 4.00 -6.69 -41.58
CA VAL A 33 4.64 -7.83 -40.92
C VAL A 33 3.70 -8.30 -39.82
N PRO A 34 3.10 -9.50 -39.90
CA PRO A 34 2.14 -9.95 -38.90
C PRO A 34 2.85 -10.27 -37.59
N PHE A 35 2.40 -9.67 -36.50
CA PHE A 35 2.80 -10.09 -35.15
C PHE A 35 1.93 -11.27 -34.72
N ASN A 36 2.49 -12.47 -34.76
CA ASN A 36 1.80 -13.70 -34.35
C ASN A 36 1.80 -13.90 -32.83
N GLU A 37 2.80 -13.36 -32.14
CA GLU A 37 2.98 -13.47 -30.70
C GLU A 37 3.76 -12.28 -30.16
N SER A 38 3.71 -12.10 -28.83
CA SER A 38 4.50 -11.09 -28.15
C SER A 38 6.00 -11.32 -28.40
N GLN A 39 6.70 -10.24 -28.75
CA GLN A 39 8.14 -10.27 -29.07
C GLN A 39 9.03 -10.40 -27.82
N LYS A 40 8.47 -10.14 -26.64
CA LYS A 40 9.13 -10.21 -25.34
C LYS A 40 8.16 -10.79 -24.32
N GLU A 41 8.69 -11.29 -23.20
CA GLU A 41 7.82 -11.60 -22.06
C GLU A 41 7.05 -10.35 -21.64
N SER A 42 5.76 -10.54 -21.41
CA SER A 42 4.84 -9.46 -21.14
C SER A 42 4.04 -9.81 -19.90
N ARG A 43 3.71 -8.79 -19.12
CA ARG A 43 2.92 -8.92 -17.89
C ARG A 43 1.54 -8.31 -18.11
N MET A 44 0.53 -8.96 -17.57
CA MET A 44 -0.85 -8.50 -17.58
C MET A 44 -1.42 -8.60 -16.17
N ILE A 45 -2.08 -7.54 -15.73
CA ILE A 45 -2.85 -7.54 -14.49
C ILE A 45 -4.31 -7.34 -14.85
N ALA A 46 -5.19 -8.19 -14.32
CA ALA A 46 -6.64 -8.06 -14.45
C ALA A 46 -7.24 -7.81 -13.07
N ILE A 47 -8.06 -6.76 -12.95
CA ILE A 47 -8.81 -6.42 -11.74
C ILE A 47 -10.30 -6.51 -12.05
N GLY A 48 -11.07 -7.16 -11.18
CA GLY A 48 -12.51 -7.38 -11.37
C GLY A 48 -13.40 -6.19 -11.00
N ASP A 49 -12.81 -5.06 -10.66
CA ASP A 49 -13.48 -3.83 -10.25
C ASP A 49 -12.85 -2.68 -11.03
N GLY A 50 -13.65 -1.91 -11.77
CA GLY A 50 -13.18 -0.76 -12.56
C GLY A 50 -13.23 0.56 -11.80
N ASP A 51 -14.00 0.63 -10.72
CA ASP A 51 -14.22 1.86 -9.96
C ASP A 51 -13.14 2.11 -8.91
N PHE A 52 -12.31 1.10 -8.61
CA PHE A 52 -11.28 1.21 -7.55
C PHE A 52 -10.24 2.31 -7.82
N ALA A 53 -9.95 2.60 -9.09
CA ALA A 53 -8.98 3.62 -9.52
C ALA A 53 -9.67 4.87 -10.09
N ASN A 54 -11.00 4.97 -9.99
CA ASN A 54 -11.76 6.07 -10.57
C ASN A 54 -11.78 7.29 -9.63
N GLU A 55 -10.99 8.31 -9.93
CA GLU A 55 -10.87 9.54 -9.15
C GLU A 55 -12.22 10.26 -8.89
N GLU A 56 -13.18 10.14 -9.81
CA GLU A 56 -14.51 10.75 -9.65
C GLU A 56 -15.26 10.20 -8.42
N ASN A 57 -15.02 8.92 -8.10
CA ASN A 57 -15.60 8.25 -6.95
C ASN A 57 -14.84 8.52 -5.64
N ARG A 58 -13.77 9.32 -5.67
CA ARG A 58 -12.87 9.60 -4.52
C ARG A 58 -12.51 8.32 -3.75
N PRO A 59 -11.89 7.34 -4.42
CA PRO A 59 -11.59 6.06 -3.80
C PRO A 59 -10.64 6.27 -2.60
N PRO A 60 -10.62 5.31 -1.65
CA PRO A 60 -9.64 5.32 -0.56
C PRO A 60 -8.21 5.53 -1.09
N GLY A 61 -7.39 6.28 -0.36
CA GLY A 61 -6.01 6.58 -0.77
C GLY A 61 -5.16 5.32 -1.02
N ASP A 62 -5.48 4.22 -0.33
CA ASP A 62 -4.81 2.94 -0.50
C ASP A 62 -5.11 2.30 -1.86
N ASN A 63 -6.31 2.51 -2.42
CA ASN A 63 -6.65 2.02 -3.75
C ASN A 63 -5.84 2.73 -4.84
N ILE A 64 -5.67 4.05 -4.71
CA ILE A 64 -4.82 4.83 -5.62
C ILE A 64 -3.36 4.41 -5.47
N THR A 65 -2.89 4.23 -4.24
CA THR A 65 -1.53 3.75 -3.96
C THR A 65 -1.30 2.37 -4.58
N PHE A 66 -2.26 1.46 -4.43
CA PHE A 66 -2.23 0.14 -5.06
C PHE A 66 -2.20 0.23 -6.59
N PHE A 67 -3.02 1.09 -7.21
CA PHE A 67 -3.02 1.31 -8.65
C PHE A 67 -1.66 1.82 -9.16
N VAL A 68 -1.05 2.80 -8.48
CA VAL A 68 0.28 3.31 -8.84
C VAL A 68 1.33 2.21 -8.73
N ASN A 69 1.30 1.39 -7.68
CA ASN A 69 2.21 0.25 -7.53
C ASN A 69 2.04 -0.78 -8.65
N MET A 70 0.81 -1.01 -9.15
CA MET A 70 0.58 -1.88 -10.30
C MET A 70 1.19 -1.31 -11.58
N VAL A 71 1.06 0.00 -11.80
CA VAL A 71 1.67 0.68 -12.96
C VAL A 71 3.19 0.57 -12.88
N ASP A 72 3.77 0.84 -11.71
CA ASP A 72 5.21 0.69 -11.47
C ASP A 72 5.67 -0.74 -11.78
N PHE A 73 4.93 -1.75 -11.32
CA PHE A 73 5.23 -3.16 -11.61
C PHE A 73 5.17 -3.49 -13.12
N LEU A 74 4.20 -2.93 -13.85
CA LEU A 74 4.06 -3.17 -15.30
C LEU A 74 5.17 -2.50 -16.10
N VAL A 75 5.63 -1.32 -15.68
CA VAL A 75 6.64 -0.50 -16.36
C VAL A 75 8.07 -0.92 -15.99
N ASP A 76 8.27 -1.52 -14.82
CA ASP A 76 9.59 -1.88 -14.33
C ASP A 76 10.15 -3.15 -15.00
N ASP A 77 10.85 -2.96 -16.11
CA ASP A 77 11.56 -4.00 -16.86
C ASP A 77 12.76 -4.62 -16.09
N VAL A 78 13.16 -4.03 -14.95
CA VAL A 78 14.46 -4.32 -14.29
C VAL A 78 14.33 -4.86 -12.86
N GLY A 79 13.11 -4.97 -12.32
CA GLY A 79 12.85 -5.50 -10.97
C GLY A 79 13.24 -4.56 -9.82
N LEU A 80 13.41 -3.26 -10.10
CA LEU A 80 13.73 -2.24 -9.10
C LEU A 80 12.59 -1.98 -8.09
N ALA A 81 11.35 -2.32 -8.43
CA ALA A 81 10.20 -2.29 -7.52
C ALA A 81 10.41 -3.23 -6.30
N GLU A 82 11.17 -4.31 -6.47
CA GLU A 82 11.46 -5.26 -5.38
C GLU A 82 12.27 -4.59 -4.25
N ILE A 83 13.17 -3.66 -4.59
CA ILE A 83 14.02 -2.95 -3.61
C ILE A 83 13.22 -1.92 -2.81
N ARG A 84 12.14 -1.36 -3.37
CA ARG A 84 11.29 -0.35 -2.69
C ARG A 84 10.30 -0.96 -1.69
N SER A 85 10.13 -2.29 -1.66
CA SER A 85 9.08 -2.98 -0.88
C SER A 85 9.23 -2.95 0.65
N LYS A 86 10.29 -2.34 1.21
CA LYS A 86 10.58 -2.40 2.65
C LYS A 86 10.24 -1.14 3.47
N VAL A 87 9.31 -0.28 3.06
CA VAL A 87 8.75 0.73 3.99
C VAL A 87 7.30 1.07 3.65
N SER A 88 6.36 0.25 4.10
CA SER A 88 5.04 0.75 4.51
C SER A 88 4.52 -0.14 5.61
N SER A 89 4.97 0.12 6.84
CA SER A 89 4.24 -0.35 8.01
C SER A 89 3.04 0.58 8.12
N GLU A 90 1.92 0.19 7.52
CA GLU A 90 0.62 0.73 7.91
C GLU A 90 0.52 0.66 9.43
N GLY A 91 0.30 1.80 10.08
CA GLY A 91 0.08 1.82 11.51
C GLY A 91 -1.19 1.03 11.83
N PRO A 92 -1.22 0.18 12.87
CA PRO A 92 -2.33 -0.73 13.17
C PRO A 92 -3.63 -0.05 13.65
N PHE A 93 -3.85 1.23 13.33
CA PHE A 93 -4.95 2.03 13.85
C PHE A 93 -5.81 2.63 12.73
N GLU A 94 -6.24 1.82 11.78
CA GLU A 94 -7.35 2.21 10.91
C GLU A 94 -8.68 1.97 11.63
N GLY A 95 -9.49 3.04 11.73
CA GLY A 95 -10.88 2.97 12.21
C GLY A 95 -11.14 3.39 13.65
N VAL A 96 -10.13 3.80 14.43
CA VAL A 96 -10.32 4.43 15.76
C VAL A 96 -10.22 5.94 15.67
N SER A 97 -11.15 6.66 16.31
CA SER A 97 -11.16 8.12 16.32
C SER A 97 -9.79 8.69 16.73
N ASP A 98 -9.32 9.75 16.07
CA ASP A 98 -8.03 10.41 16.34
C ASP A 98 -7.83 10.71 17.83
N SER A 99 -8.92 11.03 18.53
CA SER A 99 -8.97 11.25 19.97
C SER A 99 -8.59 10.01 20.81
N THR A 100 -9.01 8.82 20.38
CA THR A 100 -8.72 7.55 21.08
C THR A 100 -7.25 7.17 20.90
N ILE A 101 -6.72 7.35 19.69
CA ILE A 101 -5.29 7.11 19.40
C ILE A 101 -4.43 8.08 20.20
N PHE A 102 -4.79 9.37 20.22
CA PHE A 102 -4.09 10.39 20.99
C PHE A 102 -4.08 10.07 22.48
N ASN A 103 -5.24 9.78 23.07
CA ASN A 103 -5.35 9.45 24.49
C ASN A 103 -4.57 8.18 24.85
N ALA A 104 -4.62 7.13 24.02
CA ALA A 104 -3.88 5.90 24.27
C ALA A 104 -2.35 6.12 24.25
N LYS A 105 -1.86 6.92 23.30
CA LYS A 105 -0.43 7.28 23.21
C LYS A 105 0.02 8.07 24.44
N TRP A 106 -0.73 9.11 24.81
CA TRP A 106 -0.38 9.96 25.97
C TRP A 106 -0.52 9.22 27.30
N PHE A 107 -1.52 8.34 27.43
CA PHE A 107 -1.67 7.49 28.60
C PHE A 107 -0.47 6.56 28.75
N ASN A 108 -0.09 5.83 27.70
CA ASN A 108 1.06 4.91 27.78
C ASN A 108 2.39 5.65 28.02
N LEU A 109 2.53 6.88 27.53
CA LEU A 109 3.71 7.71 27.75
C LEU A 109 3.82 8.24 29.20
N ILE A 110 2.70 8.70 29.78
CA ILE A 110 2.69 9.38 31.08
C ILE A 110 2.45 8.41 32.24
N PHE A 111 1.70 7.33 32.04
CA PHE A 111 1.25 6.44 33.11
C PHE A 111 2.42 5.77 33.86
N PRO A 112 3.40 5.12 33.19
CA PRO A 112 4.52 4.49 33.90
C PRO A 112 5.34 5.45 34.78
N PRO A 113 5.81 6.63 34.29
CA PRO A 113 6.56 7.56 35.14
C PRO A 113 5.69 8.17 36.25
N ALA A 114 4.39 8.42 36.00
CA ALA A 114 3.48 8.94 37.02
C ALA A 114 3.32 7.96 38.20
N VAL A 115 3.18 6.66 37.92
CA VAL A 115 3.07 5.62 38.97
C VAL A 115 4.33 5.61 39.86
N ILE A 116 5.51 5.69 39.26
CA ILE A 116 6.78 5.72 40.00
C ILE A 116 6.89 6.98 40.87
N LEU A 117 6.52 8.15 40.34
CA LEU A 117 6.53 9.40 41.08
C LEU A 117 5.59 9.38 42.29
N ILE A 118 4.34 8.93 42.08
CA ILE A 118 3.34 8.81 43.15
C ILE A 118 3.84 7.86 44.24
N PHE A 119 4.39 6.71 43.87
CA PHE A 119 4.96 5.76 44.82
C PHE A 119 6.14 6.35 45.62
N GLY A 120 7.03 7.08 44.94
CA GLY A 120 8.15 7.78 45.57
C GLY A 120 7.69 8.81 46.60
N LEU A 121 6.74 9.68 46.24
CA LEU A 121 6.16 10.67 47.13
C LEU A 121 5.43 10.04 48.31
N TYR A 122 4.69 8.96 48.07
CA TYR A 122 4.01 8.20 49.12
C TYR A 122 5.01 7.67 50.15
N LYS A 123 6.09 7.01 49.72
CA LYS A 123 7.13 6.48 50.61
C LYS A 123 7.84 7.60 51.39
N LEU A 124 8.10 8.74 50.75
CA LEU A 124 8.71 9.90 51.41
C LEU A 124 7.78 10.49 52.48
N SER A 125 6.48 10.57 52.20
CA SER A 125 5.49 11.06 53.15
C SER A 125 5.40 10.16 54.39
N GLN A 126 5.45 8.83 54.22
CA GLN A 126 5.48 7.88 55.33
C GLN A 126 6.73 8.03 56.19
N ARG A 127 7.91 8.16 55.57
CA ARG A 127 9.17 8.39 56.30
C ARG A 127 9.12 9.68 57.14
N LYS A 128 8.58 10.77 56.58
CA LYS A 128 8.43 12.05 57.29
C LYS A 128 7.49 11.91 58.49
N ARG A 129 6.36 11.20 58.34
CA ARG A 129 5.40 10.94 59.43
C ARG A 129 6.04 10.11 60.57
N ARG A 130 6.78 9.05 60.24
CA ARG A 130 7.48 8.21 61.24
C ARG A 130 8.57 8.97 62.00
N LYS A 131 9.32 9.86 61.34
CA LYS A 131 10.33 10.70 62.01
C LYS A 131 9.69 11.69 62.99
N LYS A 132 8.58 12.33 62.62
CA LYS A 132 7.84 13.24 63.50
C LYS A 132 7.30 12.51 64.75
N ALA A 133 6.79 11.30 64.59
CA ALA A 133 6.28 10.49 65.71
C ALA A 133 7.38 10.01 66.69
N LEU A 134 8.63 9.91 66.25
CA LEU A 134 9.78 9.55 67.10
C LEU A 134 10.41 10.74 67.81
N GLN A 135 10.20 11.97 67.31
CA GLN A 135 10.68 13.21 67.93
C GLN A 135 9.67 13.80 68.93
N SER A 136 8.42 13.34 68.91
CA SER A 136 7.36 13.73 69.84
C SER A 136 7.22 12.77 71.02
N LYS A 137 8.25 11.97 71.32
CA LYS A 137 8.32 11.04 72.44
C LYS A 137 9.67 11.23 73.14
#